data_AF-A0AAP5IH62-F1
#
_entry.id   AF-A0AAP5IH62-F1
#
_cell.length_a   1.000
_cell.length_b   1.000
_cell.length_c   1.000
_cell.angle_alpha   90.00
_cell.angle_beta   90.00
_cell.angle_gamma   90.00
#
_symmetry.space_group_name_H-M   'P 1'
#
loop_
_entity.id
_entity.type
_entity.pdbx_description
1 polymer ?
#
loop_
_entity_poly.entity_id
_entity_poly.type
_entity_poly.pdbx_seq_one_letter_code
_entity_poly.pdbx_strand_id
1 'polypeptide(L)'
;MLNSDTIVRPVYYRIIERRGKIWAFKEGEPFVNLFNAPSLDMEDLFSLFDTSMEKIAAELRRINGAKQGYYIADILDKKYYYCGREWSDVKAKLQELGVGRPDPMSA
;
A
#
# COMPACT_ATOMS: atom_id res chain seq x y z
N MET A 1 -13.25 -6.33 -17.79
CA MET A 1 -12.03 -5.55 -18.07
C MET A 1 -11.61 -4.94 -16.75
N LEU A 2 -10.46 -5.34 -16.19
CA LEU A 2 -9.88 -4.64 -15.05
C LEU A 2 -9.47 -3.25 -15.56
N ASN A 3 -10.00 -2.19 -14.98
CA ASN A 3 -9.55 -0.84 -15.27
C ASN A 3 -8.02 -0.81 -15.07
N SER A 4 -7.28 -0.28 -16.05
CA SER A 4 -5.81 -0.24 -16.07
C SER A 4 -5.16 0.42 -14.86
N ASP A 5 -5.95 1.11 -14.04
CA ASP A 5 -5.53 1.83 -12.83
C ASP A 5 -5.66 1.01 -11.55
N THR A 6 -6.28 -0.17 -11.57
CA THR A 6 -6.45 -0.98 -10.35
C THR A 6 -5.14 -1.70 -10.02
N ILE A 7 -4.47 -1.26 -8.95
CA ILE A 7 -3.29 -1.94 -8.42
C ILE A 7 -3.73 -3.18 -7.65
N VAL A 8 -3.34 -4.33 -8.18
CA VAL A 8 -3.49 -5.63 -7.54
C VAL A 8 -2.33 -5.84 -6.56
N ARG A 9 -2.64 -6.10 -5.29
CA ARG A 9 -1.64 -6.27 -4.22
C ARG A 9 -2.05 -7.32 -3.18
N PRO A 10 -1.09 -7.90 -2.45
CA PRO A 10 -1.37 -8.65 -1.23
C PRO A 10 -2.10 -7.80 -0.18
N VAL A 11 -2.95 -8.43 0.64
CA VAL A 11 -3.82 -7.74 1.61
C VAL A 11 -3.04 -6.91 2.65
N TYR A 12 -1.81 -7.33 2.99
CA TYR A 12 -0.94 -6.66 3.97
C TYR A 12 -0.18 -5.47 3.39
N TYR A 13 -0.17 -5.27 2.07
CA TYR A 13 0.29 -4.01 1.49
C TYR A 13 -0.85 -3.00 1.49
N ARG A 14 -0.61 -1.83 2.07
CA ARG A 14 -1.53 -0.68 2.04
C ARG A 14 -0.90 0.45 1.24
N ILE A 15 -1.65 1.03 0.33
CA ILE A 15 -1.26 2.27 -0.35
C ILE A 15 -1.88 3.44 0.41
N ILE A 16 -1.05 4.43 0.70
CA ILE A 16 -1.43 5.65 1.42
C ILE A 16 -0.99 6.85 0.58
N GLU A 17 -1.86 7.82 0.42
CA GLU A 17 -1.57 9.09 -0.24
C GLU A 17 -1.44 10.20 0.80
N ARG A 18 -0.34 10.94 0.76
CA ARG A 18 -0.18 12.18 1.52
C ARG A 18 -0.81 13.32 0.72
N ARG A 19 -1.90 13.88 1.25
CA ARG A 19 -2.63 15.04 0.72
C ARG A 19 -2.56 16.21 1.69
N GLY A 20 -1.59 17.09 1.50
CA GLY A 20 -1.32 18.20 2.41
C GLY A 20 -1.00 17.70 3.82
N LYS A 21 -1.93 17.91 4.75
CA LYS A 21 -1.81 17.48 6.16
C LYS A 21 -2.45 16.12 6.45
N ILE A 22 -3.15 15.52 5.50
CA ILE A 22 -3.95 14.30 5.68
C ILE A 22 -3.22 13.10 5.06
N TRP A 23 -3.31 11.94 5.72
CA TRP A 23 -2.93 10.64 5.18
C TRP A 23 -4.21 9.92 4.74
N ALA A 24 -4.38 9.72 3.44
CA ALA A 24 -5.55 9.06 2.88
C ALA A 24 -5.19 7.62 2.50
N PHE A 25 -5.80 6.65 3.17
CA PHE A 25 -5.64 5.24 2.83
C PHE A 25 -6.44 4.95 1.55
N LYS A 26 -5.76 4.45 0.53
CA LYS A 26 -6.38 4.09 -0.75
C LYS A 26 -6.80 2.63 -0.73
N GLU A 27 -8.09 2.41 -0.89
CA GLU A 27 -8.64 1.10 -1.21
C GLU A 27 -8.12 0.67 -2.59
N GLY A 28 -7.71 -0.58 -2.67
CA GLY A 28 -7.40 -1.28 -3.90
C GLY A 28 -7.92 -2.70 -3.74
N GLU A 29 -8.15 -3.42 -4.84
CA GLU A 29 -8.69 -4.78 -4.76
C GLU A 29 -7.59 -5.76 -4.30
N PRO A 30 -7.74 -6.41 -3.14
CA PRO A 30 -6.80 -7.44 -2.71
C PRO A 30 -7.00 -8.70 -3.55
N PHE A 31 -5.96 -9.19 -4.21
CA PHE A 31 -6.02 -10.43 -5.01
C PHE A 31 -5.59 -11.68 -4.25
N VAL A 32 -4.77 -11.51 -3.20
CA VAL A 32 -4.29 -12.63 -2.39
C VAL A 32 -4.62 -12.42 -0.93
N ASN A 33 -5.62 -13.18 -0.48
CA ASN A 33 -5.90 -13.42 0.92
C ASN A 33 -5.17 -14.71 1.35
N LEU A 34 -3.90 -14.59 1.71
CA LEU A 34 -3.08 -15.74 2.14
C LEU A 34 -3.58 -16.39 3.44
N PHE A 35 -4.48 -15.74 4.17
CA PHE A 35 -4.89 -16.14 5.51
C PHE A 35 -6.27 -16.81 5.57
N ASN A 36 -6.98 -16.97 4.43
CA ASN A 36 -8.43 -17.21 4.42
C ASN A 36 -9.16 -16.23 5.35
N ALA A 37 -8.59 -15.04 5.56
CA ALA A 37 -9.16 -14.06 6.46
C ALA A 37 -10.56 -13.70 5.94
N PRO A 38 -11.55 -13.49 6.81
CA PRO A 38 -12.78 -12.87 6.36
C PRO A 38 -12.46 -11.58 5.60
N SER A 39 -13.39 -11.07 4.79
CA SER A 39 -13.29 -9.69 4.30
C SER A 39 -13.40 -8.76 5.51
N LEU A 40 -12.29 -8.60 6.22
CA LEU A 40 -12.17 -7.75 7.40
C LEU A 40 -12.15 -6.31 6.95
N ASP A 41 -12.77 -5.45 7.73
CA ASP A 41 -12.63 -4.04 7.54
C ASP A 41 -11.17 -3.59 7.85
N MET A 42 -10.91 -2.30 7.64
CA MET A 42 -9.56 -1.79 7.78
C MET A 42 -9.06 -1.84 9.23
N GLU A 43 -9.94 -1.63 10.21
CA GLU A 43 -9.59 -1.57 11.64
C GLU A 43 -9.30 -2.97 12.19
N ASP A 44 -10.13 -3.95 11.84
CA ASP A 44 -9.94 -5.35 12.20
C ASP A 44 -8.65 -5.90 11.61
N LEU A 45 -8.36 -5.59 10.33
CA LEU A 45 -7.12 -6.04 9.73
C LEU A 45 -5.91 -5.38 10.39
N PHE A 46 -5.97 -4.09 10.70
CA PHE A 46 -4.87 -3.42 11.39
C PHE A 46 -4.64 -4.02 12.78
N SER A 47 -5.72 -4.33 13.49
CA SER A 47 -5.66 -5.02 14.79
C SER A 47 -5.02 -6.40 14.67
N LEU A 48 -5.35 -7.17 13.62
CA LEU A 48 -4.76 -8.49 13.35
C LEU A 48 -3.23 -8.44 13.21
N PHE A 49 -2.70 -7.35 12.62
CA PHE A 49 -1.26 -7.14 12.45
C PHE A 49 -0.62 -6.27 13.54
N ASP A 50 -1.30 -6.08 14.69
CA ASP A 50 -0.85 -5.25 15.81
C ASP A 50 -0.43 -3.83 15.36
N THR A 51 -1.22 -3.25 14.47
CA THR A 51 -1.03 -1.90 13.94
C THR A 51 -2.31 -1.08 14.01
N SER A 52 -2.22 0.20 13.67
CA SER A 52 -3.37 1.11 13.60
C SER A 52 -3.10 2.21 12.57
N MET A 53 -4.12 2.95 12.17
CA MET A 53 -3.94 4.12 11.29
C MET A 53 -2.96 5.12 11.89
N GLU A 54 -3.04 5.36 13.21
CA GLU A 54 -2.18 6.28 13.94
C GLU A 54 -0.73 5.79 13.97
N LYS A 55 -0.50 4.50 14.26
CA LYS A 55 0.83 3.89 14.24
C LYS A 55 1.45 4.03 12.84
N ILE A 56 0.70 3.66 11.79
CA ILE A 56 1.15 3.79 10.40
C ILE A 56 1.45 5.26 10.07
N ALA A 57 0.54 6.19 10.39
CA ALA A 57 0.74 7.62 10.12
C ALA A 57 1.95 8.20 10.86
N ALA A 58 2.26 7.71 12.06
CA ALA A 58 3.44 8.11 12.82
C ALA A 58 4.72 7.64 12.11
N GLU A 59 4.79 6.40 11.64
CA GLU A 59 5.94 5.89 10.88
C GLU A 59 6.10 6.60 9.52
N LEU A 60 4.99 6.83 8.81
CA LEU A 60 4.99 7.57 7.54
C LEU A 60 5.48 9.01 7.70
N ARG A 61 5.25 9.65 8.86
CA ARG A 61 5.79 10.99 9.16
C ARG A 61 7.30 11.00 9.36
N ARG A 62 7.89 9.89 9.79
CA ARG A 62 9.34 9.78 10.04
C ARG A 62 10.13 9.55 8.75
N ILE A 63 9.53 8.90 7.76
CA ILE A 63 10.20 8.60 6.50
C ILE A 63 10.11 9.76 5.50
N ASN A 64 11.21 9.97 4.77
CA ASN A 64 11.33 10.93 3.66
C ASN A 64 10.79 12.34 3.95
N GLY A 65 10.85 12.79 5.21
CA GLY A 65 10.35 14.10 5.64
C GLY A 65 8.85 14.32 5.45
N ALA A 66 8.04 13.25 5.42
CA ALA A 66 6.60 13.31 5.18
C ALA A 66 6.22 14.04 3.87
N LYS A 67 7.04 13.89 2.83
CA LYS A 67 6.80 14.47 1.49
C LYS A 67 5.42 14.13 0.94
N GLN A 68 4.89 15.01 0.10
CA GLN A 68 3.65 14.75 -0.62
C GLN A 68 3.82 13.61 -1.63
N GLY A 69 2.76 12.82 -1.82
CA GLY A 69 2.74 11.70 -2.76
C GLY A 69 2.30 10.38 -2.13
N TYR A 70 2.62 9.28 -2.80
CA TYR A 70 2.20 7.94 -2.45
C TYR A 70 3.25 7.19 -1.64
N TYR A 71 2.73 6.35 -0.75
CA TYR A 71 3.46 5.51 0.16
C TYR A 71 2.87 4.11 0.15
N ILE A 72 3.71 3.12 0.44
CA ILE A 72 3.30 1.75 0.71
C ILE A 72 3.66 1.43 2.15
N ALA A 73 2.70 0.91 2.91
CA ALA A 73 2.93 0.29 4.20
C ALA A 73 2.78 -1.23 4.06
N ASP A 74 3.84 -1.95 4.39
CA ASP A 74 3.84 -3.38 4.64
C ASP A 74 3.47 -3.60 6.10
N ILE A 75 2.20 -3.92 6.38
CA ILE A 75 1.74 -4.06 7.77
C ILE A 75 2.15 -5.41 8.38
N LEU A 76 2.54 -6.40 7.56
CA LEU A 76 3.03 -7.69 8.02
C LEU A 76 4.44 -7.53 8.60
N ASP A 77 5.34 -6.94 7.82
CA ASP A 77 6.75 -6.74 8.21
C ASP A 77 7.00 -5.42 8.95
N LYS A 78 5.97 -4.56 9.08
CA LYS A 78 6.05 -3.19 9.63
C LYS A 78 7.11 -2.33 8.91
N LYS A 79 7.16 -2.44 7.58
CA LYS A 79 8.06 -1.67 6.70
C LYS A 79 7.29 -0.61 5.91
N TYR A 80 7.92 0.52 5.66
CA TYR A 80 7.27 1.69 5.05
C TYR A 80 8.13 2.26 3.94
N TYR A 81 7.50 2.57 2.80
CA TYR A 81 8.19 2.97 1.59
C TYR A 81 7.54 4.22 0.99
N TYR A 82 8.38 5.18 0.58
CA TYR A 82 7.93 6.25 -0.31
C TYR A 82 8.01 5.78 -1.76
N CYS A 83 6.94 6.02 -2.53
CA CYS A 83 6.87 5.62 -3.93
C CYS A 83 7.23 6.80 -4.84
N GLY A 84 6.55 7.94 -4.65
CA GLY A 84 6.66 9.08 -5.55
C GLY A 84 5.37 9.88 -5.57
N ARG A 85 5.09 10.61 -6.65
CA ARG A 85 3.88 11.46 -6.76
C ARG A 85 2.84 10.90 -7.72
N GLU A 86 3.22 9.94 -8.54
CA GLU A 86 2.37 9.36 -9.56
C GLU A 86 1.92 7.96 -9.17
N TRP A 87 0.81 7.52 -9.76
CA TRP A 87 0.28 6.17 -9.52
C TRP A 87 1.18 5.09 -10.11
N SER A 88 1.87 5.40 -11.21
CA SER A 88 2.93 4.60 -11.83
C SER A 88 4.08 4.28 -10.86
N ASP A 89 4.47 5.24 -10.02
CA ASP A 89 5.53 5.07 -9.01
C ASP A 89 5.17 3.98 -7.99
N VAL A 90 3.88 3.87 -7.64
CA VAL A 90 3.39 2.83 -6.72
C VAL A 90 3.52 1.45 -7.34
N LYS A 91 3.16 1.33 -8.62
CA LYS A 91 3.29 0.07 -9.38
C LYS A 91 4.76 -0.34 -9.51
N ALA A 92 5.64 0.61 -9.83
CA ALA A 92 7.09 0.37 -9.89
C ALA A 92 7.64 -0.09 -8.53
N LYS A 93 7.26 0.58 -7.43
CA LYS A 93 7.69 0.20 -6.08
C LYS A 93 7.20 -1.20 -5.68
N LEU A 94 5.96 -1.56 -6.02
CA LEU A 94 5.45 -2.91 -5.78
C LEU A 94 6.25 -3.96 -6.56
N GLN A 95 6.60 -3.70 -7.82
CA GLN A 95 7.44 -4.60 -8.61
C GLN A 95 8.85 -4.75 -8.01
N GLU A 96 9.46 -3.67 -7.54
CA GLU A 96 10.74 -3.72 -6.81
C GLU A 96 10.64 -4.57 -5.54
N LEU A 97 9.49 -4.55 -4.86
CA LEU A 97 9.20 -5.39 -3.70
C LEU A 97 8.83 -6.84 -4.06
N GLY A 98 8.89 -7.22 -5.33
CA GLY A 98 8.55 -8.55 -5.84
C GLY A 98 7.05 -8.81 -5.98
N VAL A 99 6.22 -7.77 -5.90
CA VAL A 99 4.77 -7.84 -6.08
C VAL A 99 4.41 -7.55 -7.54
N GLY A 100 3.88 -8.58 -8.21
CA GLY A 100 3.53 -8.52 -9.62
C GLY A 100 4.73 -8.78 -10.54
N ARG A 101 4.47 -8.85 -11.85
CA ARG A 101 5.50 -8.95 -12.89
C ARG A 101 5.35 -7.77 -13.86
N PRO A 102 6.43 -7.33 -14.53
CA PRO A 102 6.31 -6.49 -15.71
C PRO A 102 5.36 -7.17 -16.71
N ASP A 103 4.53 -6.38 -17.39
CA ASP A 103 3.68 -6.94 -18.43
C ASP A 103 4.58 -7.52 -19.54
N PRO A 104 4.47 -8.82 -19.86
CA PRO A 104 5.31 -9.45 -20.87
C PRO A 104 5.16 -8.84 -22.27
N MET A 105 4.10 -8.06 -22.53
CA MET A 105 3.88 -7.35 -23.80
C MET A 105 4.47 -5.93 -23.83
N SER A 106 5.11 -5.47 -22.75
CA SER A 106 5.75 -4.14 -22.67
C SER A 106 7.27 -4.18 -22.86
N ALA A 107 7.82 -5.29 -23.36
CA ALA A 107 9.25 -5.51 -23.61
C ALA A 107 9.65 -5.24 -25.06
#